data_AF-A0A1W9T1P0-F1
#
_entry.id   AF-A0A1W9T1P0-F1
#
_cell.length_a   1.000
_cell.length_b   1.000
_cell.length_c   1.000
_cell.angle_alpha   90.00
_cell.angle_beta   90.00
_cell.angle_gamma   90.00
#
_symmetry.space_group_name_H-M   'P 1'
#
loop_
_entity.id
_entity.type
_entity.pdbx_description
1 polymer ?
#
loop_
_entity_poly.entity_id
_entity_poly.type
_entity_poly.pdbx_seq_one_letter_code
_entity_poly.pdbx_strand_id
1 'polypeptide(L)'
;MLRVRRRSVPNGQANRRPPDLNTAGFKQNLLGKIAEIAKKLHKNGINHRDFYLCHFLLNISGETNQTPKLYLVDLHRAQQRQRVPFRWRVKDVGGLYFSAMDIGLTRNDLFRFMRDYTGKTLRQTLAEDKRFWKAVRRRAIWTYRRDFGKNPECKI
;
A
#
# COMPACT_ATOMS: atom_id res chain seq x y z
N MET A 1 9.38 -10.06 19.07
CA MET A 1 9.02 -11.51 19.12
C MET A 1 7.51 -11.65 18.87
N LEU A 2 7.05 -11.58 17.62
CA LEU A 2 5.61 -11.71 17.30
C LEU A 2 5.25 -13.20 17.22
N ARG A 3 4.48 -13.66 18.22
CA ARG A 3 3.95 -15.02 18.28
C ARG A 3 2.65 -15.08 17.47
N VAL A 4 2.74 -15.61 16.25
CA VAL A 4 1.59 -15.89 15.39
C VAL A 4 0.73 -16.95 16.07
N ARG A 5 -0.50 -16.59 16.48
CA ARG A 5 -1.48 -17.57 16.97
C ARG A 5 -2.00 -18.38 15.78
N ARG A 6 -1.61 -19.65 15.71
CA ARG A 6 -2.19 -20.64 14.80
C ARG A 6 -3.62 -20.94 15.26
N ARG A 7 -4.63 -20.61 14.47
CA ARG A 7 -5.96 -21.25 14.60
C ARG A 7 -5.86 -22.62 13.96
N SER A 8 -6.31 -23.64 14.67
CA SER A 8 -6.45 -25.01 14.19
C SER A 8 -7.47 -25.06 13.06
N VAL A 9 -7.04 -25.59 11.90
CA VAL A 9 -7.89 -25.87 10.73
C VAL A 9 -8.13 -27.39 10.69
N PRO A 10 -9.35 -27.88 10.41
CA PRO A 10 -9.62 -29.31 10.34
C PRO A 10 -8.83 -29.98 9.21
N ASN A 11 -8.39 -31.22 9.48
CA ASN A 11 -7.60 -32.09 8.62
C ASN A 11 -8.20 -32.24 7.21
N GLY A 12 -7.39 -31.98 6.18
CA GLY A 12 -7.75 -32.31 4.80
C GLY A 12 -7.14 -31.47 3.68
N GLN A 13 -6.08 -30.67 3.90
CA GLN A 13 -5.45 -29.93 2.80
C GLN A 13 -3.95 -30.16 2.75
N ALA A 14 -3.52 -30.49 1.52
CA ALA A 14 -2.17 -30.80 1.09
C ALA A 14 -1.10 -29.91 1.74
N ASN A 15 0.07 -30.49 1.96
CA ASN A 15 1.29 -29.86 2.44
C ASN A 15 1.79 -28.79 1.44
N ARG A 16 1.11 -27.64 1.39
CA ARG A 16 1.41 -26.50 0.51
C ARG A 16 2.47 -25.64 1.19
N ARG A 17 3.66 -25.55 0.61
CA ARG A 17 4.69 -24.62 1.09
C ARG A 17 4.17 -23.18 0.91
N PRO A 18 4.24 -22.33 1.95
CA PRO A 18 3.85 -20.94 1.82
C PRO A 18 4.76 -20.22 0.81
N PRO A 19 4.27 -19.17 0.12
CA PRO A 19 5.09 -18.38 -0.78
C PRO A 19 6.32 -17.82 -0.07
N ASP A 20 7.47 -17.85 -0.78
CA ASP A 20 8.65 -17.12 -0.35
C ASP A 20 8.36 -15.62 -0.48
N LEU A 21 8.05 -15.00 0.65
CA LEU A 21 7.69 -13.58 0.72
C LEU A 21 8.92 -12.67 0.48
N ASN A 22 10.13 -13.22 0.47
CA ASN A 22 11.38 -12.44 0.42
C ASN A 22 11.93 -12.28 -1.01
N THR A 23 11.28 -12.84 -2.02
CA THR A 23 11.74 -12.68 -3.41
C THR A 23 11.44 -11.27 -3.93
N ALA A 24 12.37 -10.70 -4.69
CA ALA A 24 12.20 -9.36 -5.29
C ALA A 24 10.96 -9.27 -6.21
N GLY A 25 10.61 -10.37 -6.89
CA GLY A 25 9.40 -10.45 -7.72
C GLY A 25 8.10 -10.38 -6.90
N PHE A 26 8.06 -11.05 -5.75
CA PHE A 26 6.89 -11.03 -4.86
C PHE A 26 6.63 -9.61 -4.33
N LYS A 27 7.67 -8.93 -3.85
CA LYS A 27 7.57 -7.54 -3.38
C LYS A 27 7.02 -6.60 -4.46
N GLN A 28 7.49 -6.75 -5.70
CA GLN A 28 7.02 -5.93 -6.82
C GLN A 28 5.55 -6.19 -7.15
N ASN A 29 5.14 -7.45 -7.20
CA ASN A 29 3.75 -7.83 -7.44
C ASN A 29 2.83 -7.33 -6.32
N LEU A 30 3.29 -7.39 -5.07
CA LEU A 30 2.56 -6.88 -3.90
C LEU A 30 2.35 -5.36 -3.99
N LEU A 31 3.42 -4.61 -4.26
CA LEU A 31 3.36 -3.16 -4.43
C LEU A 31 2.43 -2.77 -5.59
N GLY A 32 2.52 -3.47 -6.71
CA GLY A 32 1.64 -3.28 -7.86
C GLY A 32 0.16 -3.49 -7.49
N LYS A 33 -0.13 -4.55 -6.73
CA LYS A 33 -1.51 -4.83 -6.28
C LYS A 33 -2.05 -3.77 -5.31
N ILE A 34 -1.24 -3.31 -4.36
CA ILE A 34 -1.62 -2.23 -3.44
C ILE A 34 -1.90 -0.93 -4.22
N ALA A 35 -1.04 -0.59 -5.19
CA ALA A 35 -1.22 0.58 -6.05
C ALA A 35 -2.50 0.49 -6.89
N GLU A 36 -2.79 -0.70 -7.45
CA GLU A 36 -4.00 -0.98 -8.21
C GLU A 36 -5.26 -0.81 -7.35
N ILE A 37 -5.28 -1.35 -6.13
CA ILE A 37 -6.41 -1.20 -5.19
C ILE A 37 -6.60 0.28 -4.84
N ALA A 38 -5.53 0.99 -4.49
CA ALA A 38 -5.58 2.43 -4.18
C ALA A 38 -6.12 3.25 -5.36
N LYS A 39 -5.74 2.91 -6.60
CA LYS A 39 -6.23 3.55 -7.81
C LYS A 39 -7.71 3.26 -8.04
N LYS A 40 -8.13 2.00 -7.91
CA LYS A 40 -9.53 1.59 -8.09
C LYS A 40 -10.45 2.28 -7.10
N LEU A 41 -10.09 2.35 -5.82
CA LEU A 41 -10.86 3.10 -4.82
C LEU A 41 -11.05 4.55 -5.25
N HIS A 42 -9.96 5.26 -5.50
CA HIS A 42 -10.02 6.68 -5.80
C HIS A 42 -10.70 6.99 -7.14
N LYS A 43 -10.56 6.12 -8.15
CA LYS A 43 -11.28 6.24 -9.44
C LYS A 43 -12.79 6.07 -9.28
N ASN A 44 -13.23 5.20 -8.37
CA ASN A 44 -14.64 4.99 -8.05
C ASN A 44 -15.15 5.96 -6.97
N GLY A 45 -14.41 7.04 -6.68
CA GLY A 45 -14.86 8.06 -5.75
C GLY A 45 -14.80 7.65 -4.28
N ILE A 46 -14.08 6.57 -3.95
CA ILE A 46 -13.94 6.03 -2.59
C ILE A 46 -12.63 6.49 -1.95
N ASN A 47 -12.71 7.07 -0.75
CA ASN A 47 -11.58 7.27 0.14
C ASN A 47 -11.78 6.52 1.46
N HIS A 48 -10.75 5.84 1.93
CA HIS A 48 -10.81 4.94 3.09
C HIS A 48 -10.74 5.69 4.42
N ARG A 49 -10.05 6.84 4.47
CA ARG A 49 -9.76 7.65 5.66
C ARG A 49 -8.74 7.08 6.65
N ASP A 50 -8.60 5.77 6.73
CA ASP A 50 -7.62 5.04 7.54
C ASP A 50 -6.79 4.10 6.65
N PHE A 51 -6.26 4.64 5.55
CA PHE A 51 -5.58 3.84 4.53
C PHE A 51 -4.12 3.55 4.91
N TYR A 52 -3.90 2.47 5.66
CA TYR A 52 -2.57 2.03 6.11
C TYR A 52 -2.25 0.62 5.60
N LEU A 53 -0.95 0.29 5.51
CA LEU A 53 -0.49 -1.02 5.04
C LEU A 53 -1.04 -2.17 5.88
N CYS A 54 -1.23 -1.98 7.19
CA CYS A 54 -1.81 -2.99 8.10
C CYS A 54 -3.26 -3.37 7.78
N HIS A 55 -3.99 -2.59 6.98
CA HIS A 55 -5.36 -2.90 6.57
C HIS A 55 -5.43 -3.75 5.29
N PHE A 56 -4.26 -4.12 4.73
CA PHE A 56 -4.17 -5.08 3.64
C PHE A 56 -3.89 -6.48 4.19
N LEU A 57 -4.85 -7.38 4.02
CA LEU A 57 -4.69 -8.80 4.36
C LEU A 57 -4.22 -9.58 3.15
N LEU A 58 -3.04 -10.18 3.25
CA LEU A 58 -2.49 -11.07 2.23
C LEU A 58 -3.03 -12.48 2.41
N ASN A 59 -3.59 -13.05 1.33
CA ASN A 59 -3.90 -14.47 1.31
C ASN A 59 -2.64 -15.30 1.05
N ILE A 60 -2.20 -16.05 2.06
CA ILE A 60 -1.03 -16.94 2.00
C ILE A 60 -1.37 -18.38 1.60
N SER A 61 -2.65 -18.70 1.34
CA SER A 61 -3.11 -20.05 0.99
C SER A 61 -2.96 -20.40 -0.50
N GLY A 62 -2.53 -19.44 -1.33
CA GLY A 62 -2.40 -19.56 -2.78
C GLY A 62 -1.03 -20.09 -3.22
N GLU A 63 -0.95 -20.58 -4.45
CA GLU A 63 0.30 -21.03 -5.08
C GLU A 63 1.30 -19.87 -5.26
N THR A 64 2.59 -20.19 -5.13
CA THR A 64 3.70 -19.22 -5.12
C THR A 64 3.89 -18.45 -6.44
N ASN A 65 3.32 -18.93 -7.54
CA ASN A 65 3.45 -18.34 -8.88
C ASN A 65 2.28 -17.42 -9.24
N GLN A 66 1.31 -17.20 -8.34
CA GLN A 66 0.13 -16.38 -8.63
C GLN A 66 0.29 -14.94 -8.12
N THR A 67 -0.41 -14.00 -8.76
CA THR A 67 -0.50 -12.62 -8.29
C THR A 67 -1.02 -12.59 -6.84
N PRO A 68 -0.40 -11.81 -5.93
CA PRO A 68 -0.82 -11.78 -4.53
C PRO A 68 -2.28 -11.34 -4.41
N LYS A 69 -3.08 -12.14 -3.72
CA LYS A 69 -4.48 -11.83 -3.44
C LYS A 69 -4.55 -11.04 -2.13
N LEU A 70 -5.02 -9.80 -2.22
CA LEU A 70 -5.17 -8.88 -1.10
C LEU A 70 -6.65 -8.62 -0.82
N TYR A 71 -6.99 -8.56 0.46
CA TYR A 71 -8.26 -8.03 0.95
C TYR A 71 -8.01 -6.73 1.70
N LEU A 72 -8.78 -5.69 1.39
CA LEU A 72 -8.75 -4.44 2.13
C LEU A 72 -9.86 -4.48 3.17
N VAL A 73 -9.50 -4.31 4.44
CA VAL A 73 -10.44 -4.32 5.57
C VAL A 73 -10.62 -2.92 6.14
N ASP A 74 -11.46 -2.81 7.17
CA ASP A 74 -11.66 -1.57 7.93
C ASP A 74 -12.34 -0.42 7.17
N LEU A 75 -13.29 -0.77 6.29
CA LEU A 75 -14.04 0.18 5.46
C LEU A 75 -15.14 0.95 6.21
N HIS A 76 -15.27 0.81 7.53
CA HIS A 76 -16.35 1.41 8.33
C HIS A 76 -16.38 2.95 8.25
N ARG A 77 -15.24 3.58 7.98
CA ARG A 77 -15.11 5.04 7.77
C ARG A 77 -14.95 5.44 6.31
N ALA A 78 -14.98 4.49 5.38
CA ALA A 78 -14.85 4.79 3.97
C ALA A 78 -16.00 5.69 3.50
N GLN A 79 -15.71 6.56 2.56
CA GLN A 79 -16.68 7.50 2.00
C GLN A 79 -16.68 7.37 0.48
N GLN A 80 -17.86 7.32 -0.12
CA GLN A 80 -18.06 7.33 -1.56
C GLN A 80 -18.64 8.66 -2.02
N ARG A 81 -18.13 9.17 -3.13
CA ARG A 81 -18.49 10.45 -3.76
C ARG A 81 -18.42 10.29 -5.28
N GLN A 82 -18.85 11.30 -6.04
CA GLN A 82 -18.61 11.31 -7.50
C GLN A 82 -17.11 11.32 -7.84
N ARG A 83 -16.31 12.08 -7.07
CA ARG A 83 -14.85 12.12 -7.20
C ARG A 83 -14.21 12.33 -5.85
N VAL A 84 -13.11 11.62 -5.57
CA VAL A 84 -12.37 11.84 -4.33
C VAL A 84 -11.67 13.21 -4.35
N PRO A 85 -11.97 14.10 -3.39
CA PRO A 85 -11.29 15.40 -3.30
C PRO A 85 -9.78 15.25 -3.11
N PHE A 86 -9.00 16.21 -3.62
CA PHE A 86 -7.53 16.20 -3.56
C PHE A 86 -6.99 15.92 -2.15
N ARG A 87 -7.53 16.59 -1.12
CA ARG A 87 -7.11 16.41 0.28
C ARG A 87 -7.27 14.97 0.78
N TRP A 88 -8.32 14.26 0.35
CA TRP A 88 -8.59 12.89 0.80
C TRP A 88 -7.70 11.89 0.08
N ARG A 89 -7.42 12.09 -1.22
CA ARG A 89 -6.41 11.30 -1.94
C ARG A 89 -5.03 11.45 -1.30
N VAL A 90 -4.64 12.67 -0.94
CA VAL A 90 -3.36 12.94 -0.25
C VAL A 90 -3.36 12.29 1.14
N LYS A 91 -4.48 12.33 1.86
CA LYS A 91 -4.59 11.70 3.17
C LYS A 91 -4.38 10.19 3.08
N ASP A 92 -5.09 9.51 2.17
CA ASP A 92 -5.03 8.06 2.03
C ASP A 92 -3.63 7.63 1.57
N VAL A 93 -3.14 8.15 0.44
CA VAL A 93 -1.81 7.75 -0.09
C VAL A 93 -0.67 8.18 0.84
N GLY A 94 -0.81 9.32 1.53
CA GLY A 94 0.14 9.75 2.55
C GLY A 94 0.14 8.85 3.79
N GLY A 95 -1.02 8.34 4.20
CA GLY A 95 -1.14 7.35 5.28
C GLY A 95 -0.46 6.03 4.89
N LEU A 96 -0.73 5.55 3.68
CA LEU A 96 -0.12 4.34 3.16
C LEU A 96 1.41 4.46 3.13
N TYR A 97 1.92 5.58 2.59
CA TYR A 97 3.36 5.81 2.54
C TYR A 97 3.97 5.87 3.94
N PHE A 98 3.35 6.61 4.88
CA PHE A 98 3.77 6.65 6.28
C PHE A 98 3.90 5.25 6.89
N SER A 99 2.87 4.40 6.73
CA SER A 99 2.87 3.03 7.28
C SER A 99 3.87 2.07 6.62
N ALA A 100 4.55 2.50 5.55
CA ALA A 100 5.53 1.73 4.82
C ALA A 100 6.94 2.37 4.82
N MET A 101 7.19 3.40 5.64
CA MET A 101 8.49 4.09 5.66
C MET A 101 9.62 3.21 6.21
N ASP A 102 9.34 2.37 7.22
CA ASP A 102 10.37 1.60 7.94
C ASP A 102 10.52 0.14 7.43
N ILE A 103 9.82 -0.23 6.35
CA ILE A 103 9.88 -1.61 5.80
C ILE A 103 10.97 -1.79 4.72
N GLY A 104 11.86 -0.82 4.54
CA GLY A 104 12.95 -0.89 3.56
C GLY A 104 12.51 -0.70 2.10
N LEU A 105 11.54 0.19 1.83
CA LEU A 105 11.20 0.57 0.45
C LEU A 105 12.34 1.36 -0.21
N THR A 106 12.73 0.95 -1.40
CA THR A 106 13.71 1.67 -2.22
C THR A 106 13.04 2.79 -3.01
N ARG A 107 13.85 3.69 -3.57
CA ARG A 107 13.36 4.74 -4.47
C ARG A 107 12.63 4.17 -5.70
N ASN A 108 13.12 3.05 -6.23
CA ASN A 108 12.51 2.37 -7.38
C ASN A 108 11.16 1.75 -7.05
N ASP A 109 10.98 1.24 -5.82
CA ASP A 109 9.70 0.71 -5.34
C ASP A 109 8.63 1.81 -5.29
N LEU A 110 9.02 2.97 -4.77
CA LEU A 110 8.14 4.13 -4.68
C LEU A 110 7.79 4.68 -6.07
N PHE A 111 8.74 4.72 -7.01
CA PHE A 111 8.45 5.09 -8.41
C PHE A 111 7.54 4.10 -9.13
N ARG A 112 7.70 2.79 -8.89
CA ARG A 112 6.78 1.76 -9.41
C ARG A 112 5.37 1.96 -8.86
N PHE A 113 5.24 2.16 -7.55
CA PHE A 113 3.95 2.47 -6.93
C PHE A 113 3.32 3.72 -7.55
N MET A 114 4.09 4.80 -7.74
CA MET A 114 3.62 6.03 -8.35
C MET A 114 3.08 5.80 -9.76
N ARG A 115 3.85 5.10 -10.62
CA ARG A 115 3.44 4.74 -11.97
C ARG A 115 2.14 3.92 -11.97
N ASP A 116 2.07 2.89 -11.14
CA ASP A 116 0.95 1.95 -11.13
C ASP A 116 -0.33 2.60 -10.58
N TYR A 117 -0.20 3.41 -9.53
CA TYR A 117 -1.29 4.21 -8.95
C TYR A 117 -1.86 5.22 -9.95
N THR A 118 -0.97 5.90 -10.66
CA THR A 118 -1.34 6.97 -11.58
C THR A 118 -1.86 6.41 -12.91
N GLY A 119 -1.34 5.26 -13.34
CA GLY A 119 -1.62 4.66 -14.65
C GLY A 119 -0.93 5.34 -15.82
N LYS A 120 0.06 6.21 -15.55
CA LYS A 120 0.83 6.93 -16.55
C LYS A 120 2.27 6.43 -16.58
N THR A 121 3.05 6.84 -17.58
CA THR A 121 4.51 6.65 -17.52
C THR A 121 5.11 7.38 -16.31
N LEU A 122 6.28 6.94 -15.84
CA LEU A 122 6.95 7.61 -14.72
C LEU A 122 7.26 9.08 -15.04
N ARG A 123 7.68 9.37 -16.29
CA ARG A 123 7.94 10.74 -16.77
C ARG A 123 6.70 11.62 -16.63
N GLN A 124 5.55 11.18 -17.14
CA GLN A 124 4.28 11.91 -17.02
C GLN A 124 3.85 12.06 -15.55
N THR A 125 3.98 11.00 -14.75
CA THR A 125 3.65 11.02 -13.31
C THR A 125 4.45 12.08 -12.56
N LEU A 126 5.75 12.22 -12.85
CA LEU A 126 6.62 13.19 -12.20
C LEU A 126 6.43 14.62 -12.71
N ALA A 127 6.02 14.78 -13.97
CA ALA A 127 5.74 16.08 -14.56
C ALA A 127 4.36 16.63 -14.14
N GLU A 128 3.30 15.87 -14.39
CA GLU A 128 1.90 16.31 -14.24
C GLU A 128 1.43 16.24 -12.78
N ASP A 129 1.80 15.19 -12.05
CA ASP A 129 1.29 14.94 -10.69
C ASP A 129 2.25 15.41 -9.59
N LYS A 130 3.25 16.25 -9.94
CA LYS A 130 4.29 16.76 -9.02
C LYS A 130 3.71 17.35 -7.74
N ARG A 131 2.64 18.14 -7.86
CA ARG A 131 1.95 18.76 -6.71
C ARG A 131 1.35 17.72 -5.78
N PHE A 132 0.74 16.68 -6.34
CA PHE A 132 0.14 15.60 -5.56
C PHE A 132 1.20 14.83 -4.78
N TRP A 133 2.29 14.40 -5.44
CA TRP A 133 3.34 13.62 -4.78
C TRP A 133 4.12 14.40 -3.73
N LYS A 134 4.35 15.71 -3.95
CA LYS A 134 4.89 16.59 -2.91
C LYS A 134 3.97 16.65 -1.68
N ALA A 135 2.65 16.73 -1.88
CA ALA A 135 1.68 16.77 -0.79
C ALA A 135 1.63 15.43 -0.03
N VAL A 136 1.63 14.30 -0.73
CA VAL A 136 1.72 12.94 -0.15
C VAL A 136 2.97 12.80 0.71
N ARG A 137 4.14 13.18 0.19
CA ARG A 137 5.41 13.13 0.92
C ARG A 137 5.37 13.99 2.18
N ARG A 138 4.93 15.25 2.08
CA ARG A 138 4.81 16.14 3.24
C ARG A 138 3.86 15.57 4.29
N ARG A 139 2.71 15.03 3.87
CA ARG A 139 1.74 14.41 4.76
C ARG A 139 2.36 13.23 5.51
N ALA A 140 3.05 12.35 4.80
CA ALA A 140 3.67 11.17 5.40
C ALA A 140 4.79 11.55 6.40
N ILE A 141 5.68 12.48 6.02
CA ILE A 141 6.76 12.97 6.90
C ILE A 141 6.19 13.67 8.14
N TRP A 142 5.14 14.49 7.97
CA TRP A 142 4.49 15.16 9.09
C TRP A 142 3.90 14.14 10.08
N THR A 143 3.19 13.13 9.58
CA THR A 143 2.63 12.06 10.43
C THR A 143 3.76 11.30 11.13
N TYR A 144 4.83 10.96 10.41
CA TYR A 144 5.98 10.26 10.98
C TYR A 144 6.65 11.04 12.12
N ARG A 145 6.90 12.34 11.92
CA ARG A 145 7.48 13.21 12.95
C ARG A 145 6.59 13.33 14.17
N ARG A 146 5.28 13.47 13.95
CA ARG A 146 4.30 13.56 15.04
C ARG A 146 4.26 12.27 15.86
N ASP A 147 4.33 11.11 15.21
CA ASP A 147 4.16 9.81 15.87
C ASP A 147 5.47 9.27 16.48
N PHE A 148 6.64 9.62 15.92
CA PHE A 148 7.94 9.09 16.35
C PHE A 148 8.94 10.14 16.86
N GLY A 149 8.64 11.44 16.77
CA GLY A 149 9.52 12.52 17.24
C GLY A 149 10.84 12.69 16.43
N LYS A 150 11.02 11.97 15.33
CA LYS A 150 12.24 12.00 14.50
C LYS A 150 11.93 12.09 13.01
N ASN A 151 12.96 12.34 12.20
CA ASN A 151 12.85 12.27 10.74
C ASN A 151 12.89 10.81 10.27
N PRO A 152 12.10 10.44 9.25
CA PRO A 152 12.25 9.15 8.60
C PRO A 152 13.59 9.10 7.84
N GLU A 153 14.23 7.93 7.82
CA GLU A 153 15.49 7.72 7.08
C GLU A 153 15.29 7.69 5.56
N CYS A 154 14.03 7.61 5.09
CA CYS A 154 13.68 7.43 3.70
C CYS A 154 14.04 8.66 2.83
N LYS A 155 14.95 8.46 1.87
CA LYS A 155 15.45 9.46 0.91
C LYS A 155 14.61 9.49 -0.37
N ILE A 156 13.39 10.03 -0.32
CA ILE A 156 12.67 10.56 -1.50
C ILE A 156 12.47 12.04 -1.32
#